data_AF-A0A0H2Y935-F1
#
_entry.id   AF-A0A0H2Y935-F1
#
_cell.length_a   1.000
_cell.length_b   1.000
_cell.length_c   1.000
_cell.angle_alpha   90.00
_cell.angle_beta   90.00
_cell.angle_gamma   90.00
#
_symmetry.space_group_name_H-M   'P 1'
#
loop_
_entity.id
_entity.type
_entity.pdbx_description
1 polymer ?
#
loop_
_entity_poly.entity_id
_entity_poly.type
_entity_poly.pdbx_seq_one_letter_code
_entity_poly.pdbx_strand_id
1 'polypeptide(L)'
;MDEKKLKALAAELAKGLKTEADLNAFSRMLTKLTVETALNAELTEHLGHEKNTPKSGSNTRNGYSSKTLLCDDGEIELNTPRDRENTFEPQLIKKNQTRITQMDSQILSLYAKGMTTREIVATFKEMYDADVSPTLISKVTDAVKEQVAEWQNRQLDALYPIVYMDCIVVKVRQNGSVINKAVFLALGINTEGQKELLGMWLAENEGAKFWLSVLTELKNRGLQDILIALRGWPEGVPGCDKQCLSADSHPAVHHPYGTQQPEICVMEGL
;
A
#
# COMPACT_ATOMS: atom_id res chain seq x y z
N MET A 1 -6.53 14.95 23.96
CA MET A 1 -7.78 14.67 24.71
C MET A 1 -7.42 14.32 26.14
N ASP A 2 -8.15 14.84 27.12
CA ASP A 2 -7.92 14.58 28.55
C ASP A 2 -8.58 13.24 28.93
N GLU A 3 -7.75 12.23 29.22
CA GLU A 3 -8.15 10.83 29.42
C GLU A 3 -9.19 10.66 30.54
N LYS A 4 -9.16 11.54 31.55
CA LYS A 4 -10.14 11.54 32.65
C LYS A 4 -11.54 11.93 32.20
N LYS A 5 -11.67 12.92 31.31
CA LYS A 5 -12.97 13.35 30.77
C LYS A 5 -13.56 12.27 29.89
N LEU A 6 -12.72 11.58 29.12
CA LEU A 6 -13.15 10.48 28.26
C LEU A 6 -13.67 9.29 29.07
N LYS A 7 -12.97 8.91 30.14
CA LYS A 7 -13.40 7.84 31.06
C LYS A 7 -14.71 8.17 31.78
N ALA A 8 -14.89 9.42 32.20
CA ALA A 8 -16.15 9.86 32.85
C ALA A 8 -17.34 9.81 31.88
N LEU A 9 -17.15 10.30 30.64
CA LEU A 9 -18.17 10.25 29.59
C LEU A 9 -18.51 8.80 29.22
N ALA A 10 -17.50 7.95 29.06
CA ALA A 10 -17.68 6.53 28.77
C ALA A 10 -18.44 5.80 29.89
N ALA A 11 -18.15 6.09 31.16
CA ALA A 11 -18.83 5.48 32.31
C ALA A 11 -20.31 5.89 32.41
N GLU A 12 -20.67 7.11 32.00
CA GLU A 12 -22.07 7.54 31.91
C GLU A 12 -22.82 6.84 30.78
N LEU A 13 -22.19 6.75 29.61
CA LEU A 13 -22.80 6.18 28.40
C LEU A 13 -22.93 4.65 28.48
N ALA A 14 -21.98 3.98 29.13
CA ALA A 14 -22.00 2.53 29.36
C ALA A 14 -23.20 2.06 30.21
N LYS A 15 -23.81 2.93 31.03
CA LYS A 15 -24.99 2.58 31.84
C LYS A 15 -26.21 2.20 30.99
N GLY A 16 -26.26 2.66 29.74
CA GLY A 16 -27.35 2.40 28.79
C GLY A 16 -27.10 1.24 27.82
N LEU A 17 -25.86 0.75 27.73
CA LEU A 17 -25.48 -0.29 26.76
C LEU A 17 -25.64 -1.67 27.41
N LYS A 18 -26.61 -2.46 26.94
CA LYS A 18 -26.90 -3.80 27.48
C LYS A 18 -26.63 -4.91 26.47
N THR A 19 -26.64 -4.58 25.19
CA THR A 19 -26.49 -5.52 24.08
C THR A 19 -25.46 -5.03 23.07
N GLU A 20 -24.95 -5.94 22.23
CA GLU A 20 -24.08 -5.61 21.10
C GLU A 20 -24.77 -4.66 20.10
N ALA A 21 -26.09 -4.80 19.91
CA ALA A 21 -26.88 -3.89 19.08
C ALA A 21 -26.88 -2.45 19.62
N ASP A 22 -26.95 -2.27 20.95
CA ASP A 22 -26.87 -0.95 21.57
C ASP A 22 -25.49 -0.31 21.35
N LEU A 23 -24.44 -1.12 21.42
CA LEU A 23 -23.05 -0.68 21.20
C LEU A 23 -22.84 -0.23 19.75
N ASN A 24 -23.36 -0.98 18.78
CA ASN A 24 -23.30 -0.63 17.36
C ASN A 24 -24.11 0.65 17.06
N ALA A 25 -25.32 0.77 17.62
CA ALA A 25 -26.13 1.98 17.48
C ALA A 25 -25.43 3.23 18.06
N PHE A 26 -24.77 3.06 19.20
CA PHE A 26 -23.99 4.11 19.83
C PHE A 26 -22.77 4.51 19.00
N SER A 27 -22.00 3.54 18.47
CA SER A 27 -20.87 3.80 17.58
C SER A 27 -21.29 4.59 16.34
N ARG A 28 -22.42 4.22 15.73
CA ARG A 28 -23.01 4.97 14.60
C ARG A 28 -23.35 6.41 14.97
N MET A 29 -23.95 6.63 16.14
CA MET A 29 -24.32 7.97 16.60
C MET A 29 -23.09 8.84 16.90
N LEU A 30 -22.07 8.27 17.56
CA LEU A 30 -20.81 8.97 17.80
C LEU A 30 -20.11 9.34 16.50
N THR A 31 -20.04 8.39 15.57
CA THR A 31 -19.43 8.61 14.25
C THR A 31 -20.17 9.73 13.51
N LYS A 32 -21.50 9.68 13.48
CA LYS A 32 -22.33 10.76 12.91
C LYS A 32 -22.01 12.13 13.50
N LEU A 33 -22.06 12.25 14.83
CA LEU A 33 -21.82 13.53 15.51
C LEU A 33 -20.41 14.06 15.26
N THR A 34 -19.41 13.18 15.31
CA THR A 34 -18.00 13.55 15.10
C THR A 34 -17.79 14.06 13.68
N VAL A 35 -18.32 13.34 12.69
CA VAL A 35 -18.21 13.70 11.28
C VAL A 35 -18.96 14.99 10.97
N GLU A 36 -20.22 15.14 11.41
CA GLU A 36 -20.99 16.36 11.19
C GLU A 36 -20.31 17.58 11.84
N THR A 37 -19.73 17.42 13.03
CA THR A 37 -19.00 18.49 13.71
C THR A 37 -17.75 18.88 12.93
N ALA A 38 -16.97 17.91 12.47
CA ALA A 38 -15.78 18.16 11.66
C ALA A 38 -16.11 18.86 10.34
N LEU A 39 -17.15 18.43 9.62
CA LEU A 39 -17.60 19.08 8.39
C LEU A 39 -18.08 20.53 8.63
N ASN A 40 -18.72 20.80 9.77
CA ASN A 40 -19.10 22.17 10.12
C ASN A 40 -17.89 23.05 10.42
N ALA A 41 -16.84 22.50 11.01
CA ALA A 41 -15.58 23.18 11.27
C ALA A 41 -14.82 23.48 9.97
N GLU A 42 -14.71 22.50 9.06
CA GLU A 42 -14.16 22.71 7.71
C GLU A 42 -14.91 23.83 6.98
N LEU A 43 -16.25 23.87 7.08
CA LEU A 43 -17.03 24.94 6.46
C LEU A 43 -16.81 26.30 7.14
N THR A 44 -16.59 26.35 8.46
CA THR A 44 -16.22 27.61 9.16
C THR A 44 -14.90 28.12 8.63
N GLU A 45 -13.90 27.24 8.48
CA GLU A 45 -12.59 27.58 7.96
C GLU A 45 -12.67 28.07 6.52
N HIS A 46 -13.39 27.36 5.64
CA HIS A 46 -13.61 27.75 4.24
C HIS A 46 -14.27 29.13 4.10
N LEU A 47 -15.25 29.43 4.96
CA LEU A 47 -15.99 30.69 4.91
C LEU A 47 -15.33 31.83 5.71
N GLY A 48 -14.35 31.52 6.56
CA GLY A 48 -13.68 32.48 7.46
C GLY A 48 -14.57 33.07 8.54
N HIS A 49 -15.75 32.50 8.81
CA HIS A 49 -16.66 32.98 9.86
C HIS A 49 -17.57 31.87 10.39
N GLU A 50 -17.98 32.03 11.64
CA GLU A 50 -18.86 31.09 12.35
C GLU A 50 -20.33 31.23 11.96
N LYS A 51 -21.14 30.26 12.36
CA LYS A 51 -22.58 30.32 12.16
C LYS A 51 -23.16 31.52 12.93
N ASN A 52 -23.94 32.36 12.24
CA ASN A 52 -24.59 33.56 12.77
C ASN A 52 -23.66 34.71 13.16
N THR A 53 -22.38 34.68 12.77
CA THR A 53 -21.48 35.83 12.94
C THR A 53 -21.49 36.75 11.70
N PRO A 54 -21.12 38.04 11.85
CA PRO A 54 -21.02 38.96 10.71
C PRO A 54 -20.11 38.40 9.61
N LYS A 55 -20.56 38.51 8.36
CA LYS A 55 -19.85 37.96 7.20
C LYS A 55 -18.51 38.66 6.95
N SER A 56 -17.49 37.90 6.56
CA SER A 56 -16.21 38.42 6.06
C SER A 56 -16.02 38.26 4.54
N GLY A 57 -17.07 37.93 3.78
CA GLY A 57 -17.00 37.67 2.33
C GLY A 57 -18.36 37.68 1.61
N SER A 58 -18.40 37.23 0.34
CA SER A 58 -19.64 37.08 -0.47
C SER A 58 -20.41 35.80 -0.17
N ASN A 59 -19.69 34.73 0.14
CA ASN A 59 -20.26 33.40 0.32
C ASN A 59 -20.80 33.18 1.75
N THR A 60 -21.86 32.38 1.86
CA THR A 60 -22.59 32.14 3.12
C THR A 60 -22.99 30.69 3.25
N ARG A 61 -23.23 30.22 4.47
CA ARG A 61 -23.83 28.91 4.72
C ARG A 61 -25.24 28.83 4.10
N ASN A 62 -25.59 27.70 3.51
CA ASN A 62 -26.85 27.45 2.81
C ASN A 62 -27.49 26.11 3.23
N GLY A 63 -27.62 25.91 4.54
CA GLY A 63 -28.26 24.73 5.11
C GLY A 63 -27.41 23.45 4.99
N TYR A 64 -28.10 22.32 4.92
CA TYR A 64 -27.51 20.98 4.92
C TYR A 64 -28.11 20.13 3.80
N SER A 65 -27.38 19.12 3.35
CA SER A 65 -27.87 18.04 2.50
C SER A 65 -27.78 16.72 3.25
N SER A 66 -28.79 15.85 3.08
CA SER A 66 -28.68 14.49 3.58
C SER A 66 -27.74 13.67 2.70
N LYS A 67 -27.00 12.76 3.32
CA LYS A 67 -26.10 11.82 2.67
C LYS A 67 -25.99 10.56 3.51
N THR A 68 -26.37 9.42 2.94
CA THR A 68 -26.17 8.12 3.59
C THR A 68 -24.74 7.65 3.36
N LEU A 69 -24.05 7.34 4.45
CA LEU A 69 -22.73 6.73 4.46
C LEU A 69 -22.80 5.32 4.98
N LEU A 70 -22.19 4.41 4.23
CA LEU A 70 -21.94 3.04 4.67
C LEU A 70 -20.61 3.01 5.45
N CYS A 71 -20.68 2.61 6.72
CA CYS A 71 -19.55 2.39 7.61
C CYS A 71 -19.52 0.93 8.06
N ASP A 72 -18.43 0.51 8.73
CA ASP A 72 -18.28 -0.88 9.20
C ASP A 72 -19.39 -1.28 10.19
N ASP A 73 -19.83 -0.33 11.02
CA ASP A 73 -20.93 -0.56 11.96
C ASP A 73 -22.31 -0.50 11.30
N GLY A 74 -22.44 -0.16 10.01
CA GLY A 74 -23.68 -0.06 9.24
C GLY A 74 -23.93 1.29 8.58
N GLU A 75 -25.17 1.54 8.13
CA GLU A 75 -25.55 2.79 7.47
C GLU A 75 -25.75 3.94 8.46
N ILE A 76 -25.22 5.10 8.11
CA ILE A 76 -25.30 6.35 8.87
C ILE A 76 -25.82 7.45 7.95
N GLU A 77 -26.95 8.05 8.28
CA GLU A 77 -27.45 9.24 7.59
C GLU A 77 -26.77 10.50 8.18
N LEU A 78 -26.01 11.21 7.35
CA LEU A 78 -25.35 12.46 7.70
C LEU A 78 -26.06 13.68 7.13
N ASN A 79 -25.97 14.79 7.86
CA ASN A 79 -26.30 16.13 7.39
C ASN A 79 -25.02 16.89 7.03
N THR A 80 -24.68 16.91 5.74
CA THR A 80 -23.49 17.60 5.24
C THR A 80 -23.77 19.08 5.04
N PRO A 81 -22.97 20.00 5.62
CA PRO A 81 -23.21 21.42 5.50
C PRO A 81 -22.84 21.92 4.09
N ARG A 82 -23.51 22.98 3.63
CA ARG A 82 -23.32 23.54 2.30
C ARG A 82 -23.08 25.05 2.34
N ASP A 83 -22.33 25.55 1.38
CA ASP A 83 -22.21 26.97 1.08
C ASP A 83 -23.17 27.38 -0.06
N ARG A 84 -23.39 28.69 -0.21
CA ARG A 84 -24.34 29.24 -1.18
C ARG A 84 -23.78 29.23 -2.60
N GLU A 85 -22.47 29.41 -2.74
CA GLU A 85 -21.79 29.42 -4.03
C GLU A 85 -21.36 28.01 -4.50
N ASN A 86 -21.62 26.96 -3.72
CA ASN A 86 -21.21 25.54 -3.96
C ASN A 86 -19.70 25.34 -4.17
N THR A 87 -18.88 26.25 -3.65
CA THR A 87 -17.40 26.24 -3.73
C THR A 87 -16.75 25.38 -2.66
N PHE A 88 -17.47 25.02 -1.60
CA PHE A 88 -16.93 24.22 -0.50
C PHE A 88 -16.67 22.77 -0.95
N GLU A 89 -15.44 22.30 -0.83
CA GLU A 89 -15.04 20.90 -1.10
C GLU A 89 -14.52 20.25 0.20
N PRO A 90 -15.38 19.47 0.91
CA PRO A 90 -15.01 18.86 2.18
C PRO A 90 -13.88 17.83 2.01
N GLN A 91 -12.93 17.85 2.95
CA GLN A 91 -11.74 17.00 2.92
C GLN A 91 -11.97 15.68 3.65
N LEU A 92 -12.59 15.72 4.83
CA LEU A 92 -12.87 14.51 5.62
C LEU A 92 -13.73 13.51 4.85
N ILE A 93 -14.81 14.00 4.22
CA ILE A 93 -15.71 13.18 3.41
C ILE A 93 -16.07 13.92 2.14
N LYS A 94 -15.53 13.44 1.02
CA LYS A 94 -15.70 14.09 -0.29
C LYS A 94 -17.17 14.13 -0.75
N LYS A 95 -17.49 15.07 -1.63
CA LYS A 95 -18.80 15.09 -2.32
C LYS A 95 -19.05 13.74 -2.99
N ASN A 96 -20.27 13.21 -2.88
CA ASN A 96 -20.69 11.92 -3.42
C ASN A 96 -20.00 10.65 -2.87
N GLN A 97 -19.04 10.75 -1.94
CA GLN A 97 -18.41 9.58 -1.32
C GLN A 97 -19.39 8.87 -0.37
N THR A 98 -19.97 7.73 -0.74
CA THR A 98 -20.99 7.03 0.07
C THR A 98 -20.44 6.00 1.03
N ARG A 99 -19.11 5.83 1.12
CA ARG A 99 -18.46 4.83 1.98
C ARG A 99 -17.30 5.42 2.76
N ILE A 100 -17.27 5.16 4.07
CA ILE A 100 -16.10 5.37 4.93
C ILE A 100 -15.59 3.97 5.24
N THR A 101 -14.75 3.41 4.37
CA THR A 101 -14.36 2.00 4.53
C THR A 101 -12.85 1.87 4.60
N GLN A 102 -12.37 1.35 5.73
CA GLN A 102 -11.08 0.63 5.81
C GLN A 102 -11.08 -0.65 4.96
N MET A 103 -12.22 -1.02 4.35
CA MET A 103 -12.36 -2.17 3.47
C MET A 103 -11.31 -2.22 2.36
N ASP A 104 -10.87 -1.08 1.82
CA ASP A 104 -9.85 -1.07 0.77
C ASP A 104 -8.52 -1.65 1.31
N SER A 105 -8.12 -1.24 2.51
CA SER A 105 -6.92 -1.77 3.17
C SER A 105 -7.07 -3.25 3.56
N GLN A 106 -8.28 -3.68 3.94
CA GLN A 106 -8.57 -5.08 4.24
C GLN A 106 -8.56 -5.94 2.97
N ILE A 107 -9.15 -5.46 1.87
CA ILE A 107 -9.11 -6.08 0.54
C ILE A 107 -7.65 -6.27 0.11
N LEU A 108 -6.82 -5.22 0.22
CA LEU A 108 -5.40 -5.28 -0.11
C LEU A 108 -4.65 -6.27 0.79
N SER A 109 -4.95 -6.31 2.09
CA SER A 109 -4.34 -7.26 3.03
C SER A 109 -4.70 -8.71 2.71
N LEU A 110 -5.97 -8.99 2.40
CA LEU A 110 -6.42 -10.34 2.03
C LEU A 110 -5.85 -10.77 0.68
N TYR A 111 -5.76 -9.84 -0.28
CA TYR A 111 -5.12 -10.10 -1.57
C TYR A 111 -3.62 -10.37 -1.40
N ALA A 112 -2.92 -9.60 -0.56
CA ALA A 112 -1.50 -9.82 -0.25
C ALA A 112 -1.24 -11.15 0.45
N LYS A 113 -2.22 -11.68 1.20
CA LYS A 113 -2.17 -13.02 1.80
C LYS A 113 -2.44 -14.15 0.79
N GLY A 114 -2.70 -13.83 -0.47
CA GLY A 114 -2.88 -14.80 -1.55
C GLY A 114 -4.32 -15.28 -1.73
N MET A 115 -5.32 -14.62 -1.11
CA MET A 115 -6.72 -14.95 -1.37
C MET A 115 -7.13 -14.51 -2.77
N THR A 116 -7.88 -15.38 -3.45
CA THR A 116 -8.47 -15.05 -4.76
C THR A 116 -9.56 -14.00 -4.60
N THR A 117 -9.85 -13.26 -5.67
CA THR A 117 -10.92 -12.25 -5.64
C THR A 117 -12.28 -12.82 -5.24
N ARG A 118 -12.56 -14.09 -5.58
CA ARG A 118 -13.82 -14.77 -5.19
C ARG A 118 -13.86 -15.11 -3.70
N GLU A 119 -12.74 -15.56 -3.14
CA GLU A 119 -12.63 -15.83 -1.70
C GLU A 119 -12.81 -14.55 -0.90
N ILE A 120 -12.18 -13.45 -1.33
CA ILE A 120 -12.36 -12.14 -0.70
C ILE A 120 -13.83 -11.72 -0.72
N VAL A 121 -14.54 -11.86 -1.85
CA VAL A 121 -16.00 -11.58 -1.89
C VAL A 121 -16.76 -12.42 -0.85
N ALA A 122 -16.47 -13.73 -0.78
CA ALA A 122 -17.11 -14.62 0.18
C ALA A 122 -16.82 -14.22 1.63
N THR A 123 -15.57 -13.86 1.95
CA THR A 123 -15.17 -13.39 3.29
C THR A 123 -15.90 -12.12 3.68
N PHE A 124 -16.04 -11.17 2.75
CA PHE A 124 -16.79 -9.94 3.00
C PHE A 124 -18.28 -10.18 3.19
N LYS A 125 -18.85 -11.14 2.46
CA LYS A 125 -20.25 -11.55 2.65
C LYS A 125 -20.47 -12.25 3.99
N GLU A 126 -19.55 -13.10 4.42
CA GLU A 126 -19.70 -13.87 5.66
C GLU A 126 -19.45 -13.02 6.91
N MET A 127 -18.39 -12.20 6.92
CA MET A 127 -18.02 -11.41 8.10
C MET A 127 -18.82 -10.12 8.26
N TYR A 128 -19.18 -9.48 7.14
CA TYR A 128 -19.75 -8.12 7.15
C TYR A 128 -21.12 -8.04 6.45
N ASP A 129 -21.69 -9.17 5.99
CA ASP A 129 -22.89 -9.22 5.13
C ASP A 129 -22.84 -8.25 3.93
N ALA A 130 -21.63 -7.93 3.47
CA ALA A 130 -21.38 -6.91 2.48
C ALA A 130 -21.32 -7.53 1.07
N ASP A 131 -22.21 -7.07 0.18
CA ASP A 131 -22.17 -7.46 -1.23
C ASP A 131 -21.10 -6.67 -1.98
N VAL A 132 -19.90 -7.25 -2.06
CA VAL A 132 -18.74 -6.70 -2.78
C VAL A 132 -18.62 -7.38 -4.14
N SER A 133 -18.53 -6.60 -5.23
CA SER A 133 -18.31 -7.19 -6.55
C SER A 133 -16.83 -7.55 -6.78
N PRO A 134 -16.52 -8.63 -7.54
CA PRO A 134 -15.15 -8.93 -7.94
C PRO A 134 -14.47 -7.77 -8.68
N THR A 135 -15.25 -7.02 -9.47
CA THR A 135 -14.78 -5.82 -10.18
C THR A 135 -14.32 -4.72 -9.22
N LEU A 136 -15.01 -4.56 -8.09
CA LEU A 136 -14.60 -3.59 -7.07
C LEU A 136 -13.26 -4.00 -6.44
N ILE A 137 -13.08 -5.29 -6.13
CA ILE A 137 -11.80 -5.81 -5.62
C ILE A 137 -10.68 -5.54 -6.63
N SER A 138 -10.87 -5.86 -7.92
CA SER A 138 -9.89 -5.55 -8.96
C SER A 138 -9.54 -4.07 -9.05
N LYS A 139 -10.54 -3.17 -8.95
CA LYS A 139 -10.29 -1.73 -8.96
C LYS A 139 -9.47 -1.26 -7.77
N VAL A 140 -9.75 -1.80 -6.57
CA VAL A 140 -8.99 -1.48 -5.35
C VAL A 140 -7.55 -1.98 -5.47
N THR A 141 -7.33 -3.21 -5.96
CA THR A 141 -5.98 -3.73 -6.20
C THR A 141 -5.24 -2.97 -7.31
N ASP A 142 -5.95 -2.42 -8.29
CA ASP A 142 -5.34 -1.61 -9.34
C ASP A 142 -4.93 -0.22 -8.84
N ALA A 143 -5.59 0.31 -7.80
CA ALA A 143 -5.31 1.63 -7.25
C ALA A 143 -3.91 1.73 -6.61
N VAL A 144 -3.31 0.61 -6.18
CA VAL A 144 -1.95 0.60 -5.62
C VAL A 144 -0.85 0.51 -6.69
N LYS A 145 -1.18 0.39 -7.98
CA LYS A 145 -0.17 0.31 -9.05
C LYS A 145 0.77 1.50 -9.09
N GLU A 146 0.26 2.70 -8.83
CA GLU A 146 1.07 3.91 -8.78
C GLU A 146 2.06 3.87 -7.62
N GLN A 147 1.62 3.43 -6.44
CA GLN A 147 2.49 3.25 -5.27
C GLN A 147 3.55 2.17 -5.50
N VAL A 148 3.20 1.09 -6.22
CA VAL A 148 4.17 0.05 -6.61
C VAL A 148 5.22 0.64 -7.56
N ALA A 149 4.82 1.46 -8.53
CA ALA A 149 5.75 2.12 -9.43
C ALA A 149 6.65 3.13 -8.70
N GLU A 150 6.10 3.89 -7.74
CA GLU A 150 6.86 4.78 -6.87
C GLU A 150 7.88 4.00 -6.03
N TRP A 151 7.46 2.90 -5.40
CA TRP A 151 8.34 2.02 -4.64
C TRP A 151 9.44 1.40 -5.51
N GLN A 152 9.13 0.97 -6.73
CA GLN A 152 10.11 0.44 -7.67
C GLN A 152 11.16 1.48 -8.08
N ASN A 153 10.80 2.76 -8.12
CA ASN A 153 11.71 3.85 -8.49
C ASN A 153 12.28 4.61 -7.29
N ARG A 154 12.03 4.15 -6.06
CA ARG A 154 12.52 4.82 -4.84
C ARG A 154 14.03 4.93 -4.86
N GLN A 155 14.55 6.04 -4.32
CA GLN A 155 15.98 6.21 -4.12
C GLN A 155 16.52 5.13 -3.17
N LEU A 156 17.72 4.65 -3.46
CA LEU A 156 18.45 3.66 -2.69
C LEU A 156 19.67 4.31 -2.04
N ASP A 157 20.09 3.75 -0.91
CA ASP A 157 21.36 4.12 -0.29
C ASP A 157 22.54 3.85 -1.22
N ALA A 158 23.61 4.64 -1.04
CA ALA A 158 24.80 4.54 -1.86
C ALA A 158 25.54 3.20 -1.70
N LEU A 159 25.41 2.52 -0.55
CA LEU A 159 26.18 1.31 -0.23
C LEU A 159 25.30 0.24 0.38
N TYR A 160 25.34 -0.96 -0.20
CA TYR A 160 24.77 -2.18 0.38
C TYR A 160 25.86 -3.24 0.54
N PRO A 161 26.30 -3.54 1.78
CA PRO A 161 27.36 -4.52 2.02
C PRO A 161 27.11 -5.90 1.38
N ILE A 162 25.87 -6.37 1.40
CA ILE A 162 25.50 -7.69 0.86
C ILE A 162 24.25 -7.54 0.01
N VAL A 163 24.26 -8.09 -1.21
CA VAL A 163 23.07 -8.20 -2.07
C VAL A 163 22.88 -9.64 -2.52
N TYR A 164 21.71 -10.19 -2.25
CA TYR A 164 21.26 -11.48 -2.77
C TYR A 164 20.46 -11.25 -4.05
N MET A 165 20.81 -11.97 -5.11
CA MET A 165 20.04 -12.01 -6.34
C MET A 165 19.41 -13.39 -6.51
N ASP A 166 18.09 -13.41 -6.64
CA ASP A 166 17.30 -14.63 -6.74
C ASP A 166 16.30 -14.58 -7.91
N CYS A 167 15.79 -15.73 -8.30
CA CYS A 167 14.83 -15.90 -9.39
C CYS A 167 13.72 -16.89 -9.01
N ILE A 168 12.47 -16.48 -9.19
CA ILE A 168 11.30 -17.34 -9.02
C ILE A 168 10.58 -17.46 -10.37
N VAL A 169 10.35 -18.70 -10.82
CA VAL A 169 9.60 -18.96 -12.04
C VAL A 169 8.11 -19.07 -11.72
N VAL A 170 7.31 -18.22 -12.37
CA VAL A 170 5.84 -18.19 -12.21
C VAL A 170 5.14 -18.44 -13.54
N LYS A 171 4.00 -19.13 -13.49
CA LYS A 171 3.15 -19.36 -14.67
C LYS A 171 2.21 -18.17 -14.86
N VAL A 172 2.38 -17.46 -15.97
CA VAL A 172 1.58 -16.28 -16.30
C VAL A 172 0.79 -16.55 -17.57
N ARG A 173 -0.47 -16.12 -17.61
CA ARG A 173 -1.28 -16.17 -18.83
C ARG A 173 -1.03 -14.90 -19.64
N GLN A 174 -0.46 -15.04 -20.84
CA GLN A 174 -0.21 -13.94 -21.77
C GLN A 174 -0.65 -14.36 -23.18
N ASN A 175 -1.37 -13.47 -23.87
CA ASN A 175 -1.85 -13.69 -25.24
C ASN A 175 -2.62 -15.02 -25.43
N GLY A 176 -3.40 -15.42 -24.42
CA GLY A 176 -4.22 -16.63 -24.45
C GLY A 176 -3.51 -17.91 -23.98
N SER A 177 -2.18 -17.92 -23.93
CA SER A 177 -1.35 -19.06 -23.51
C SER A 177 -0.76 -18.89 -22.12
N VAL A 178 -0.51 -20.00 -21.41
CA VAL A 178 0.22 -19.99 -20.14
C VAL A 178 1.70 -20.19 -20.43
N ILE A 179 2.52 -19.21 -20.08
CA ILE A 179 3.97 -19.24 -20.26
C ILE A 179 4.66 -19.13 -18.90
N ASN A 180 5.87 -19.69 -18.80
CA ASN A 180 6.72 -19.48 -17.63
C ASN A 180 7.41 -18.12 -17.78
N LYS A 181 7.35 -17.29 -16.73
CA LYS A 181 8.14 -16.06 -16.61
C LYS A 181 9.03 -16.14 -15.39
N ALA A 182 10.22 -15.59 -15.50
CA ALA A 182 11.14 -15.42 -14.38
C ALA A 182 10.86 -14.09 -13.69
N VAL A 183 10.70 -14.13 -12.37
CA VAL A 183 10.67 -12.97 -11.48
C VAL A 183 12.03 -12.90 -10.79
N PHE A 184 12.81 -11.90 -11.15
CA PHE A 184 14.11 -11.62 -10.57
C PHE A 184 13.97 -10.69 -9.38
N LEU A 185 14.68 -10.99 -8.29
CA LEU A 185 14.63 -10.28 -7.02
C LEU A 185 16.04 -9.88 -6.60
N ALA A 186 16.21 -8.64 -6.14
CA ALA A 186 17.45 -8.18 -5.50
C ALA A 186 17.15 -7.79 -4.05
N LEU A 187 17.67 -8.55 -3.10
CA LEU A 187 17.52 -8.32 -1.66
C LEU A 187 18.86 -7.83 -1.08
N GLY A 188 18.93 -6.58 -0.68
CA GLY A 188 20.10 -5.98 -0.03
C GLY A 188 20.06 -6.11 1.49
N ILE A 189 21.23 -6.11 2.12
CA ILE A 189 21.41 -5.80 3.53
C ILE A 189 22.06 -4.42 3.58
N ASN A 190 21.42 -3.46 4.23
CA ASN A 190 21.95 -2.10 4.37
C ASN A 190 23.05 -2.02 5.43
N THR A 191 23.66 -0.85 5.62
CA THR A 191 24.76 -0.65 6.57
C THR A 191 24.34 -0.80 8.04
N GLU A 192 23.04 -0.72 8.34
CA GLU A 192 22.46 -0.99 9.66
C GLU A 192 22.16 -2.48 9.88
N GLY A 193 22.39 -3.34 8.89
CA GLY A 193 22.10 -4.77 8.95
C GLY A 193 20.64 -5.12 8.68
N GLN A 194 19.82 -4.19 8.20
CA GLN A 194 18.42 -4.45 7.84
C GLN A 194 18.31 -4.99 6.42
N LYS A 195 17.40 -5.95 6.22
CA LYS A 195 17.11 -6.53 4.90
C LYS A 195 16.12 -5.64 4.16
N GLU A 196 16.44 -5.32 2.91
CA GLU A 196 15.61 -4.50 2.04
C GLU A 196 15.50 -5.09 0.64
N LEU A 197 14.28 -5.13 0.10
CA LEU A 197 14.09 -5.48 -1.31
C LEU A 197 14.41 -4.25 -2.16
N LEU A 198 15.47 -4.36 -2.96
CA LEU A 198 15.97 -3.28 -3.83
C LEU A 198 15.13 -3.18 -5.10
N GLY A 199 14.68 -4.30 -5.63
CA GLY A 199 13.81 -4.33 -6.80
C GLY A 199 13.31 -5.72 -7.16
N MET A 200 12.35 -5.73 -8.09
CA MET A 200 11.73 -6.93 -8.64
C MET A 200 11.46 -6.72 -10.13
N TRP A 201 11.90 -7.65 -10.97
CA TRP A 201 11.83 -7.54 -12.42
C TRP A 201 11.24 -8.80 -13.05
N LEU A 202 10.34 -8.63 -14.01
CA LEU A 202 9.78 -9.71 -14.80
C LEU A 202 10.52 -9.83 -16.13
N ALA A 203 11.07 -11.00 -16.43
CA ALA A 203 11.65 -11.27 -17.74
C ALA A 203 11.29 -12.67 -18.25
N GLU A 204 11.27 -12.82 -19.57
CA GLU A 204 11.04 -14.10 -20.23
C GLU A 204 12.33 -14.91 -20.36
N ASN A 205 13.46 -14.23 -20.59
CA ASN A 205 14.77 -14.83 -20.71
C ASN A 205 15.78 -14.16 -19.79
N GLU A 206 16.66 -14.98 -19.25
CA GLU A 206 17.83 -14.52 -18.52
C GLU A 206 18.98 -14.22 -19.48
N GLY A 207 19.68 -13.11 -19.29
CA GLY A 207 20.85 -12.80 -20.11
C GLY A 207 21.62 -11.59 -19.61
N ALA A 208 22.88 -11.47 -20.05
CA ALA A 208 23.80 -10.42 -19.65
C ALA A 208 23.23 -9.00 -19.83
N LYS A 209 22.51 -8.76 -20.94
CA LYS A 209 21.85 -7.47 -21.21
C LYS A 209 20.76 -7.13 -20.20
N PHE A 210 20.02 -8.13 -19.73
CA PHE A 210 19.01 -7.93 -18.71
C PHE A 210 19.67 -7.54 -17.37
N TRP A 211 20.70 -8.28 -16.94
CA TRP A 211 21.41 -7.96 -15.71
C TRP A 211 22.11 -6.60 -15.74
N LEU A 212 22.70 -6.23 -16.87
CA LEU A 212 23.24 -4.89 -17.06
C LEU A 212 22.15 -3.82 -16.90
N SER A 213 20.94 -4.05 -17.43
CA SER A 213 19.82 -3.12 -17.27
C SER A 213 19.38 -2.99 -15.80
N VAL A 214 19.33 -4.11 -15.06
CA VAL A 214 19.00 -4.13 -13.62
C VAL A 214 20.04 -3.35 -12.81
N LEU A 215 21.33 -3.61 -13.02
CA LEU A 215 22.40 -2.91 -12.32
C LEU A 215 22.43 -1.41 -12.66
N THR A 216 22.17 -1.07 -13.93
CA THR A 216 22.06 0.33 -14.37
C THR A 216 20.89 1.03 -13.68
N GLU A 217 19.74 0.38 -13.56
CA GLU A 217 18.58 0.91 -12.85
C GLU A 217 18.91 1.15 -11.36
N LEU A 218 19.51 0.17 -10.69
CA LEU A 218 19.92 0.31 -9.29
C LEU A 218 20.90 1.48 -9.10
N LYS A 219 21.87 1.63 -10.02
CA LYS A 219 22.81 2.75 -10.03
C LYS A 219 22.13 4.10 -10.20
N ASN A 220 21.19 4.20 -11.15
CA ASN A 220 20.40 5.41 -11.38
C ASN A 220 19.53 5.78 -10.17
N ARG A 221 19.17 4.80 -9.34
CA ARG A 221 18.41 5.00 -8.10
C ARG A 221 19.29 5.41 -6.91
N GLY A 222 20.60 5.49 -7.08
CA GLY A 222 21.53 6.02 -6.06
C GLY A 222 22.59 5.02 -5.61
N LEU A 223 22.45 3.72 -5.92
CA LEU A 223 23.40 2.70 -5.52
C LEU A 223 24.77 2.94 -6.18
N GLN A 224 25.81 3.11 -5.37
CA GLN A 224 27.18 3.35 -5.85
C GLN A 224 28.08 2.14 -5.66
N ASP A 225 27.81 1.32 -4.64
CA ASP A 225 28.69 0.20 -4.35
C ASP A 225 27.96 -0.97 -3.66
N ILE A 226 28.45 -2.18 -3.96
CA ILE A 226 28.05 -3.43 -3.33
C ILE A 226 29.36 -4.14 -2.98
N LEU A 227 29.53 -4.61 -1.74
CA LEU A 227 30.76 -5.31 -1.36
C LEU A 227 30.69 -6.80 -1.73
N ILE A 228 29.54 -7.43 -1.49
CA ILE A 228 29.31 -8.85 -1.72
C ILE A 228 27.99 -9.03 -2.47
N ALA A 229 28.07 -9.60 -3.67
CA ALA A 229 26.92 -10.05 -4.44
C ALA A 229 26.84 -11.59 -4.39
N LEU A 230 25.71 -12.11 -3.90
CA LEU A 230 25.42 -13.53 -3.81
C LEU A 230 24.38 -13.92 -4.86
N ARG A 231 24.72 -14.89 -5.70
CA ARG A 231 23.81 -15.40 -6.74
C ARG A 231 23.40 -16.83 -6.41
N GLY A 232 22.10 -17.06 -6.32
CA GLY A 232 21.51 -18.33 -5.89
C GLY A 232 21.11 -19.28 -7.02
N TRP A 233 21.68 -19.17 -8.22
CA TRP A 233 21.20 -19.92 -9.38
C TRP A 233 21.97 -21.21 -9.63
N PRO A 234 21.29 -22.29 -10.03
CA PRO A 234 21.97 -23.52 -10.41
C PRO A 234 22.87 -23.25 -11.62
N GLU A 235 24.11 -23.75 -11.57
CA GLU A 235 25.03 -23.78 -12.71
C GLU A 235 24.30 -24.33 -13.95
N GLY A 236 24.17 -23.51 -15.00
CA GLY A 236 23.56 -23.94 -16.26
C GLY A 236 22.47 -23.05 -16.85
N VAL A 237 22.17 -21.88 -16.27
CA VAL A 237 21.35 -20.89 -17.00
C VAL A 237 22.23 -20.19 -18.07
N PRO A 238 21.96 -20.36 -19.37
CA PRO A 238 22.78 -19.80 -20.41
C PRO A 238 22.55 -18.28 -20.51
N GLY A 239 23.60 -17.48 -20.30
CA GLY A 239 23.57 -16.05 -20.66
C GLY A 239 24.12 -15.07 -19.63
N CYS A 240 24.47 -15.50 -18.42
CA CYS A 240 25.18 -14.66 -17.45
C CYS A 240 26.66 -15.06 -17.35
N ASP A 241 27.38 -14.97 -18.47
CA ASP A 241 28.83 -15.10 -18.47
C ASP A 241 29.46 -14.00 -17.58
N LYS A 242 30.65 -14.30 -17.06
CA LYS A 242 31.52 -13.56 -16.12
C LYS A 242 31.79 -12.07 -16.45
N GLN A 243 31.19 -11.53 -17.51
CA GLN A 243 31.37 -10.19 -18.05
C GLN A 243 30.47 -9.11 -17.47
N CYS A 244 29.36 -9.43 -16.80
CA CYS A 244 28.44 -8.39 -16.30
C CYS A 244 28.98 -7.59 -15.10
N LEU A 245 30.00 -8.10 -14.40
CA LEU A 245 30.49 -7.55 -13.14
C LEU A 245 32.01 -7.26 -13.18
N SER A 246 32.61 -7.14 -14.36
CA SER A 246 34.04 -6.87 -14.50
C SER A 246 34.36 -5.38 -14.40
N ALA A 247 34.28 -4.86 -13.19
CA ALA A 247 35.30 -3.97 -12.66
C ALA A 247 35.93 -4.76 -11.49
N ASP A 248 37.06 -5.43 -11.76
CA ASP A 248 37.92 -6.09 -10.78
C ASP A 248 37.32 -7.17 -9.85
N SER A 249 36.42 -8.05 -10.35
CA SER A 249 36.03 -9.25 -9.59
C SER A 249 37.15 -10.31 -9.55
N HIS A 250 37.73 -10.54 -8.36
CA HIS A 250 38.57 -11.70 -8.08
C HIS A 250 37.68 -12.92 -7.73
N PRO A 251 37.89 -14.11 -8.33
CA PRO A 251 37.14 -15.30 -7.95
C PRO A 251 37.53 -15.73 -6.53
N ALA A 252 36.57 -15.68 -5.59
CA ALA A 252 36.77 -16.19 -4.24
C ALA A 252 36.39 -17.68 -4.17
N VAL A 253 37.41 -18.52 -3.95
CA VAL A 253 37.41 -19.90 -3.39
C VAL A 253 36.36 -20.88 -3.92
N HIS A 254 36.77 -21.75 -4.85
CA HIS A 254 36.09 -23.02 -5.10
C HIS A 254 36.41 -24.01 -3.95
N HIS A 255 35.37 -24.57 -3.31
CA HIS A 255 35.50 -25.70 -2.39
C HIS A 255 34.86 -26.98 -2.97
N PRO A 256 35.48 -28.15 -2.80
CA PRO A 256 35.22 -29.34 -3.62
C PRO A 256 34.01 -30.20 -3.18
N TYR A 257 33.05 -29.67 -2.44
CA TYR A 257 31.93 -30.46 -1.91
C TYR A 257 30.59 -30.04 -2.51
N GLY A 258 29.96 -30.96 -3.25
CA GLY A 258 28.76 -30.83 -4.10
C GLY A 258 27.43 -30.49 -3.42
N THR A 259 27.44 -29.53 -2.51
CA THR A 259 26.25 -28.77 -2.12
C THR A 259 26.19 -27.51 -2.98
N GLN A 260 25.06 -27.24 -3.66
CA GLN A 260 24.81 -25.98 -4.37
C GLN A 260 24.91 -24.82 -3.37
N GLN A 261 26.10 -24.25 -3.24
CA GLN A 261 26.35 -23.03 -2.48
C GLN A 261 26.23 -21.83 -3.44
N PRO A 262 25.67 -20.71 -2.98
CA PRO A 262 25.60 -19.50 -3.79
C PRO A 262 27.03 -19.07 -4.18
N GLU A 263 27.25 -18.74 -5.46
CA GLU A 263 28.51 -18.14 -5.88
C GLU A 263 28.67 -16.78 -5.20
N ILE A 264 29.83 -16.58 -4.57
CA ILE A 264 30.21 -15.32 -3.94
C ILE A 264 30.99 -14.51 -4.98
N CYS A 265 30.41 -13.41 -5.45
CA CYS A 265 31.13 -12.41 -6.21
C CYS A 265 31.50 -11.25 -5.26
N VAL A 266 32.78 -11.07 -5.01
CA VAL A 266 33.28 -9.83 -4.41
C VAL A 266 33.25 -8.77 -5.50
N MET A 267 32.57 -7.67 -5.20
CA MET A 267 32.37 -6.56 -6.10
C MET A 267 33.19 -5.38 -5.59
N GLU A 268 34.01 -4.78 -6.44
CA GLU A 268 34.71 -3.53 -6.14
C GLU A 268 34.17 -2.43 -7.07
N GLY A 269 33.22 -1.63 -6.59
CA GLY A 269 32.63 -0.51 -7.34
C GLY A 269 31.59 -0.91 -8.39
N LEU A 270 30.48 -0.14 -8.46
CA LEU A 270 29.43 -0.24 -9.50
C LEU A 270 29.54 0.82 -10.61
#